data_AF-A0A2N1R9G8-F1
#
_entry.id   AF-A0A2N1R9G8-F1
#
_cell.length_a   1.000
_cell.length_b   1.000
_cell.length_c   1.000
_cell.angle_alpha   90.00
_cell.angle_beta   90.00
_cell.angle_gamma   90.00
#
_symmetry.space_group_name_H-M   'P 1'
#
loop_
_entity.id
_entity.type
_entity.pdbx_description
1 polymer ?
#
loop_
_entity_poly.entity_id
_entity_poly.type
_entity_poly.pdbx_seq_one_letter_code
_entity_poly.pdbx_strand_id
1 'polypeptide(L)'
;MIDFGFQPESIPEEIFSPNAILNFGIEPVRIDLLNRIDGVSFPDAQEHSVRGFYGDEPVAFIGIDELKRNKASTGRLQDAADLEKLEERSN
;
A
#
# COMPACT_ATOMS: atom_id res chain seq x y z
N MET A 1 17.05 25.29 -4.07
CA MET A 1 17.20 23.88 -3.68
C MET A 1 15.79 23.39 -3.42
N ILE A 2 15.26 22.50 -4.24
CA ILE A 2 13.95 21.89 -3.98
C ILE A 2 14.23 20.88 -2.88
N ASP A 3 13.85 21.20 -1.65
CA ASP A 3 13.82 20.21 -0.58
C ASP A 3 12.87 19.10 -1.01
N PHE A 4 13.32 17.86 -0.83
CA PHE A 4 12.59 16.65 -1.14
C PHE A 4 11.10 16.74 -0.72
N GLY A 5 10.17 16.50 -1.66
CA GLY A 5 8.72 16.54 -1.41
C GLY A 5 7.92 17.29 -2.47
N PHE A 6 6.73 17.76 -2.08
CA PHE A 6 5.82 18.54 -2.93
C PHE A 6 5.59 19.91 -2.32
N GLN A 7 5.48 20.93 -3.18
CA GLN A 7 4.89 22.19 -2.76
C GLN A 7 3.37 21.94 -2.58
N PRO A 8 2.76 22.26 -1.43
CA PRO A 8 1.33 22.03 -1.21
C PRO A 8 0.45 22.59 -2.33
N GLU A 9 0.86 23.71 -2.93
CA GLU A 9 0.17 24.40 -4.02
C GLU A 9 0.25 23.64 -5.36
N SER A 10 1.13 22.65 -5.46
CA SER A 10 1.31 21.80 -6.65
C SER A 10 0.54 20.48 -6.57
N ILE A 11 -0.19 20.24 -5.49
CA ILE A 11 -0.98 19.02 -5.29
C ILE A 11 -2.42 19.29 -5.75
N PRO A 12 -2.90 18.67 -6.84
CA PRO A 12 -4.29 18.80 -7.27
C PRO A 12 -5.23 18.24 -6.21
N GLU A 13 -6.34 18.93 -5.88
CA GLU A 13 -7.33 18.42 -4.92
C GLU A 13 -7.90 17.04 -5.33
N GLU A 14 -7.85 16.73 -6.63
CA GLU A 14 -8.26 15.45 -7.21
C GLU A 14 -7.56 14.24 -6.55
N ILE A 15 -6.36 14.41 -5.99
CA ILE A 15 -5.64 13.31 -5.30
C ILE A 15 -6.36 12.83 -4.03
N PHE A 16 -7.26 13.64 -3.47
CA PHE A 16 -8.06 13.27 -2.30
C PHE A 16 -9.36 12.56 -2.70
N SER A 17 -9.62 12.42 -4.00
CA SER A 17 -10.79 11.70 -4.50
C SER A 17 -10.63 10.20 -4.22
N PRO A 18 -11.71 9.47 -3.88
CA PRO A 18 -11.64 8.03 -3.67
C PRO A 18 -11.02 7.30 -4.87
N ASN A 19 -10.06 6.41 -4.61
CA ASN A 19 -9.29 5.65 -5.61
C ASN A 19 -8.29 6.48 -6.43
N ALA A 20 -7.97 7.70 -6.01
CA ALA A 20 -6.86 8.42 -6.61
C ALA A 20 -5.54 7.68 -6.33
N ILE A 21 -4.73 7.58 -7.38
CA ILE A 21 -3.38 7.03 -7.33
C ILE A 21 -2.43 8.15 -7.69
N LEU A 22 -1.50 8.43 -6.80
CA LEU A 22 -0.52 9.48 -6.95
C LEU A 22 0.87 8.85 -7.08
N ASN A 23 1.46 9.01 -8.26
CA ASN A 23 2.72 8.37 -8.62
C ASN A 23 3.84 9.41 -8.56
N PHE A 24 4.94 9.07 -7.90
CA PHE A 24 6.05 9.98 -7.67
C PHE A 24 7.39 9.32 -7.97
N GLY A 25 8.33 10.12 -8.49
CA GLY A 25 9.65 9.64 -8.89
C GLY A 25 9.66 8.99 -10.27
N ILE A 26 10.75 8.30 -10.57
CA ILE A 26 11.00 7.58 -11.82
C ILE A 26 11.56 6.20 -11.50
N GLU A 27 11.36 5.24 -12.40
CA GLU A 27 11.93 3.90 -12.22
C GLU A 27 13.47 3.96 -12.08
N PRO A 28 14.09 3.13 -11.20
CA PRO A 28 13.47 2.10 -10.35
C PRO A 28 12.92 2.62 -9.00
N VAL A 29 12.99 3.92 -8.73
CA VAL A 29 12.60 4.55 -7.45
C VAL A 29 11.26 5.28 -7.61
N ARG A 30 10.27 4.60 -8.20
CA ARG A 30 8.90 5.08 -8.30
C ARG A 30 8.12 4.67 -7.05
N ILE A 31 7.37 5.60 -6.48
CA ILE A 31 6.47 5.37 -5.34
C ILE A 31 5.05 5.66 -5.79
N ASP A 32 4.15 4.70 -5.58
CA ASP A 32 2.73 4.84 -5.87
C ASP A 32 2.00 5.00 -4.53
N LEU A 33 1.34 6.13 -4.31
CA LEU A 33 0.50 6.39 -3.15
C LEU A 33 -0.96 6.14 -3.51
N LEU A 34 -1.57 5.19 -2.81
CA LEU A 34 -2.97 4.83 -2.98
C LEU A 34 -3.74 5.24 -1.72
N ASN A 35 -4.88 5.92 -1.90
CA ASN A 35 -5.74 6.30 -0.77
C ASN A 35 -6.84 5.26 -0.44
N ARG A 36 -6.90 4.17 -1.22
CA ARG A 36 -7.77 3.03 -1.01
C ARG A 36 -7.11 1.76 -1.54
N ILE A 37 -7.37 0.66 -0.85
CA ILE A 37 -7.06 -0.69 -1.29
C ILE A 37 -8.36 -1.51 -1.35
N ASP A 38 -8.40 -2.51 -2.23
CA ASP A 38 -9.58 -3.39 -2.37
C ASP A 38 -9.68 -4.38 -1.21
N GLY A 39 -10.91 -4.76 -0.84
CA GLY A 39 -11.16 -5.83 0.15
C GLY A 39 -10.87 -5.49 1.62
N VAL A 40 -10.25 -4.34 1.93
CA VAL A 40 -9.88 -3.92 3.29
C VAL A 40 -10.17 -2.44 3.50
N SER A 41 -10.81 -2.10 4.62
CA SER A 41 -11.02 -0.70 5.00
C SER A 41 -9.80 -0.12 5.73
N PHE A 42 -9.58 1.19 5.66
CA PHE A 42 -8.46 1.83 6.38
C PHE A 42 -8.51 1.60 7.90
N PRO A 43 -9.67 1.72 8.59
CA PRO A 43 -9.76 1.37 10.00
C PRO A 43 -9.32 -0.07 10.30
N ASP A 44 -9.77 -1.05 9.53
CA ASP A 44 -9.39 -2.46 9.72
C ASP A 44 -7.89 -2.67 9.49
N ALA A 45 -7.34 -2.04 8.45
CA ALA A 45 -5.92 -2.11 8.12
C ALA A 45 -5.05 -1.46 9.21
N GLN A 46 -5.50 -0.35 9.79
CA GLN A 46 -4.79 0.36 10.83
C GLN A 46 -4.84 -0.41 12.16
N GLU A 47 -6.00 -0.95 12.53
CA GLU A 47 -6.20 -1.72 13.77
C GLU A 47 -5.31 -2.97 13.81
N HIS A 48 -5.22 -3.70 12.70
CA HIS A 48 -4.39 -4.91 12.59
C HIS A 48 -2.99 -4.65 12.04
N SER A 49 -2.57 -3.38 11.98
CA SER A 49 -1.24 -3.03 11.46
C SER A 49 -0.13 -3.59 12.35
N VAL A 50 0.91 -4.10 11.71
CA VAL A 50 2.09 -4.66 12.38
C VAL A 50 3.26 -3.70 12.17
N ARG A 51 3.96 -3.37 13.26
CA ARG A 51 5.20 -2.60 13.17
C ARG A 51 6.34 -3.52 12.76
N GLY A 52 7.10 -3.10 11.75
CA GLY A 52 8.31 -3.78 11.32
C GLY A 52 9.35 -2.77 10.86
N PHE A 53 10.46 -3.27 10.35
CA PHE A 53 11.53 -2.42 9.83
C PHE A 53 11.64 -2.61 8.32
N TYR A 54 11.76 -1.50 7.60
CA TYR A 54 12.18 -1.48 6.21
C TYR A 54 13.58 -0.88 6.14
N GLY A 55 14.59 -1.75 6.04
CA GLY A 55 15.97 -1.35 6.36
C GLY A 55 16.07 -1.00 7.85
N ASP A 56 16.54 0.21 8.15
CA ASP A 56 16.64 0.72 9.53
C ASP A 56 15.41 1.54 9.96
N GLU A 57 14.45 1.76 9.06
CA GLU A 57 13.29 2.62 9.33
C GLU A 57 12.08 1.85 9.86
N PRO A 58 11.50 2.23 11.01
CA PRO A 58 10.31 1.60 11.55
C PRO A 58 9.07 2.01 10.75
N VAL A 59 8.41 1.05 10.12
CA VAL A 59 7.22 1.26 9.29
C VAL A 59 6.04 0.42 9.78
N ALA A 60 4.84 0.83 9.39
CA ALA A 60 3.62 0.07 9.64
C ALA A 60 3.27 -0.73 8.38
N PHE A 61 3.13 -2.04 8.53
CA PHE A 61 2.61 -2.93 7.50
C PHE A 61 1.17 -3.30 7.84
N ILE A 62 0.35 -3.56 6.82
CA ILE A 62 -0.97 -4.16 7.07
C ILE A 62 -0.80 -5.58 7.62
N GLY A 63 -1.77 -6.02 8.43
CA GLY A 63 -1.80 -7.38 8.95
C GLY A 63 -1.80 -8.42 7.85
N ILE A 64 -1.35 -9.63 8.17
CA ILE A 64 -1.25 -10.70 7.18
C ILE A 64 -2.63 -11.13 6.66
N ASP A 65 -3.65 -11.13 7.51
CA ASP A 65 -5.02 -11.46 7.14
C ASP A 65 -5.63 -10.38 6.23
N GLU A 66 -5.37 -9.10 6.53
CA GLU A 66 -5.74 -7.98 5.67
C GLU A 66 -5.04 -8.07 4.32
N LEU A 67 -3.74 -8.39 4.30
CA LEU A 67 -2.99 -8.58 3.05
C LEU A 67 -3.59 -9.69 2.20
N LYS A 68 -3.95 -10.83 2.81
CA LYS A 68 -4.62 -11.94 2.12
C LYS A 68 -5.98 -11.52 1.56
N ARG A 69 -6.81 -10.83 2.35
CA ARG A 69 -8.12 -10.30 1.91
C ARG A 69 -7.98 -9.31 0.75
N ASN A 70 -6.98 -8.43 0.81
CA ASN A 70 -6.68 -7.51 -0.27
C ASN A 70 -6.31 -8.26 -1.55
N LYS A 71 -5.35 -9.19 -1.49
CA LYS A 71 -4.92 -9.98 -2.66
C LYS A 71 -6.03 -10.84 -3.26
N ALA A 72 -6.92 -11.39 -2.42
CA ALA A 72 -8.08 -12.14 -2.90
C ALA A 72 -9.09 -11.26 -3.67
N SER A 73 -9.11 -9.95 -3.42
CA SER A 73 -10.11 -9.03 -3.97
C SER A 73 -9.69 -8.34 -5.28
N THR A 74 -8.39 -8.33 -5.62
CA THR A 74 -7.86 -7.57 -6.78
C THR A 74 -7.95 -8.31 -8.11
N GLY A 75 -8.27 -9.62 -8.10
CA GLY A 75 -8.48 -10.43 -9.30
C GLY A 75 -7.25 -10.60 -10.22
N ARG A 76 -6.07 -10.13 -9.81
CA ARG A 76 -4.83 -10.25 -10.58
C ARG A 76 -4.27 -11.65 -10.42
N LEU A 77 -3.88 -12.29 -11.53
CA LEU A 77 -3.28 -13.64 -11.50
C LEU A 77 -2.04 -13.74 -10.59
N GLN A 78 -1.25 -12.66 -10.50
CA GLN A 78 -0.11 -12.59 -9.60
C GLN A 78 -0.52 -12.53 -8.12
N ASP A 79 -1.61 -11.85 -7.78
CA ASP A 79 -2.11 -11.77 -6.41
C ASP A 79 -2.64 -13.14 -5.93
N ALA A 80 -3.21 -13.93 -6.84
CA ALA A 80 -3.60 -15.32 -6.54
C ALA A 80 -2.38 -16.20 -6.22
N ALA A 81 -1.31 -16.12 -7.03
CA ALA A 81 -0.08 -16.86 -6.78
C ALA A 81 0.62 -16.42 -5.47
N ASP A 82 0.55 -15.13 -5.14
CA ASP A 82 1.06 -14.62 -3.86
C ASP A 82 0.22 -15.09 -2.67
N LEU A 83 -1.11 -15.18 -2.83
CA LEU A 83 -2.02 -15.69 -1.81
C LEU A 83 -1.70 -17.16 -1.47
N GLU A 84 -1.51 -18.01 -2.49
CA GLU A 84 -1.10 -19.40 -2.28
C GLU A 84 0.20 -19.51 -1.46
N LYS A 85 1.21 -18.70 -1.78
CA LYS A 85 2.48 -18.68 -1.02
C LYS A 85 2.33 -18.18 0.42
N LEU A 86 1.40 -17.26 0.67
CA LEU A 86 1.14 -16.74 2.02
C LEU A 86 0.40 -17.78 2.88
N GLU A 87 -0.48 -18.57 2.29
CA GLU A 87 -1.17 -19.69 2.95
C GLU A 87 -0.18 -20.80 3.35
N GLU A 88 0.76 -21.17 2.47
CA GLU A 88 1.77 -22.22 2.74
C GLU A 88 2.72 -21.87 3.91
N ARG A 89 3.00 -20.58 4.15
CA ARG A 89 3.89 -20.12 5.24
C ARG A 89 3.19 -19.98 6.58
N SER A 90 1.86 -20.08 6.61
CA SER A 90 1.04 -19.96 7.81
C SER A 90 0.75 -21.32 8.48
N ASN A 91 1.29 -22.42 7.93
CA ASN A 91 1.13 -23.80 8.38
C ASN A 91 2.49 -24.39 8.82
#